data_AF-A0A963ZNZ0-F1
#
_entry.id   AF-A0A963ZNZ0-F1
#
_cell.length_a   1.000
_cell.length_b   1.000
_cell.length_c   1.000
_cell.angle_alpha   90.00
_cell.angle_beta   90.00
_cell.angle_gamma   90.00
#
_symmetry.space_group_name_H-M   'P 1'
#
loop_
_entity.id
_entity.type
_entity.pdbx_description
1 polymer ?
#
loop_
_entity_poly.entity_id
_entity_poly.type
_entity_poly.pdbx_seq_one_letter_code
_entity_poly.pdbx_strand_id
1 'polypeptide(L)'
;MWALNTLSSNPFWTQFDGNFIIDEDGIYGTKGVANFRNTPGGRNSSAGWVDSNGDFWLFGGKTGTGNNTAINTYFTDLWKYDFSN
;
A
#
# COMPACT_ATOMS: atom_id res chain seq x y z
N MET A 1 6.29 9.97 0.37
CA MET A 1 5.46 10.28 1.56
C MET A 1 6.26 9.88 2.80
N TRP A 2 6.10 10.53 3.95
CA TRP A 2 6.81 10.12 5.17
C TRP A 2 5.85 9.36 6.08
N ALA A 3 6.24 8.17 6.54
CA ALA A 3 5.52 7.41 7.54
C ALA A 3 6.29 7.47 8.86
N LEU A 4 5.61 7.84 9.95
CA LEU A 4 6.23 7.87 11.27
C LEU A 4 6.29 6.44 11.79
N ASN A 5 7.49 5.90 11.93
CA ASN A 5 7.71 4.65 12.63
C ASN A 5 7.68 4.94 14.13
N THR A 6 6.66 4.43 14.83
CA THR A 6 6.47 4.60 16.28
C THR A 6 6.87 3.36 17.08
N LEU A 7 7.41 2.32 16.43
CA LEU A 7 7.72 1.04 17.06
C LEU A 7 9.08 1.04 17.78
N SER A 8 9.92 2.05 17.54
CA SER A 8 11.17 2.26 18.28
C SER A 8 10.98 3.22 19.46
N SER A 9 11.81 3.03 20.50
CA SER A 9 11.91 3.97 21.64
C SER A 9 12.33 5.39 21.23
N ASN A 10 12.80 5.56 20.00
CA ASN A 10 13.00 6.84 19.34
C ASN A 10 12.31 6.83 17.97
N PRO A 11 11.10 7.38 17.83
CA PRO A 11 10.35 7.33 16.59
C PRO A 11 11.07 8.09 15.48
N PHE A 12 11.09 7.53 14.27
CA PHE A 12 11.75 8.14 13.12
C PHE A 12 10.84 8.12 11.89
N TRP A 13 11.05 9.08 11.01
CA TRP A 13 10.34 9.13 9.74
C TRP A 13 11.03 8.21 8.74
N THR A 14 10.28 7.25 8.19
CA THR A 14 10.71 6.44 7.06
C THR A 14 10.13 7.03 5.78
N GLN A 15 10.97 7.10 4.74
CA GLN A 15 10.51 7.46 3.41
C GLN A 15 9.68 6.30 2.86
N PHE A 16 8.39 6.53 2.72
CA PHE A 16 7.48 5.65 2.01
C PHE A 16 7.45 6.10 0.56
N ASP A 17 8.00 5.27 -0.33
CA ASP A 17 8.04 5.50 -1.77
C ASP A 17 6.66 5.19 -2.39
N GLY A 18 5.68 6.01 -2.01
CA GLY A 18 4.39 6.05 -2.69
C GLY A 18 4.52 6.93 -3.91
N ASN A 19 4.49 6.32 -5.09
CA ASN A 19 4.40 7.05 -6.35
C ASN A 19 3.05 7.79 -6.38
N PHE A 20 3.07 9.10 -6.63
CA PHE A 20 1.85 9.95 -6.56
C PHE A 20 1.09 10.00 -7.89
N ILE A 21 1.37 9.04 -8.79
CA ILE A 21 0.67 8.94 -10.06
C ILE A 21 -0.73 8.40 -9.78
N ILE A 22 -1.74 9.21 -10.16
CA ILE A 22 -3.14 8.84 -10.05
C ILE A 22 -3.38 7.62 -10.94
N ASP A 23 -4.02 6.59 -10.38
CA ASP A 23 -4.42 5.37 -11.08
C ASP A 23 -3.26 4.61 -11.76
N GLU A 24 -2.05 4.60 -11.15
CA GLU A 24 -0.95 3.73 -11.58
C GLU A 24 -1.33 2.25 -11.42
N ASP A 25 -0.91 1.42 -12.39
CA ASP A 25 -1.15 -0.02 -12.37
C ASP A 25 -0.37 -0.70 -11.24
N GLY A 26 -1.01 -1.67 -10.58
CA GLY A 26 -0.37 -2.48 -9.55
C GLY A 26 0.62 -3.49 -10.11
N ILE A 27 1.72 -3.73 -9.39
CA ILE A 27 2.71 -4.78 -9.68
C ILE A 27 2.55 -5.88 -8.63
N TYR A 28 1.91 -6.99 -8.98
CA TYR A 28 1.46 -8.01 -8.00
C TYR A 28 2.51 -9.05 -7.62
N GLY A 29 3.58 -9.21 -8.42
CA GLY A 29 4.62 -10.21 -8.16
C GLY A 29 4.07 -11.63 -7.97
N THR A 30 4.71 -12.40 -7.08
CA THR A 30 4.22 -13.72 -6.66
C THR A 30 3.55 -13.60 -5.28
N LYS A 31 2.31 -14.10 -5.16
CA LYS A 31 1.54 -14.05 -3.90
C LYS A 31 2.34 -14.66 -2.73
N GLY A 32 2.45 -13.93 -1.62
CA GLY A 32 3.18 -14.35 -0.42
C GLY A 32 4.69 -14.16 -0.48
N VAL A 33 5.24 -13.70 -1.61
CA VAL A 33 6.67 -13.38 -1.76
C VAL A 33 6.84 -11.86 -1.72
N ALA A 34 7.49 -11.36 -0.68
CA ALA A 34 7.80 -9.94 -0.54
C ALA A 34 8.80 -9.50 -1.62
N ASN A 35 8.52 -8.35 -2.24
CA ASN A 35 9.43 -7.71 -3.18
C ASN A 35 9.18 -6.20 -3.15
N PHE A 36 10.26 -5.41 -3.06
CA PHE A 36 10.19 -3.95 -3.00
C PHE A 36 9.55 -3.30 -4.26
N ARG A 37 9.51 -4.03 -5.38
CA ARG A 37 8.84 -3.59 -6.61
C ARG A 37 7.35 -3.88 -6.62
N ASN A 38 6.83 -4.68 -5.69
CA ASN A 38 5.40 -4.97 -5.67
C ASN A 38 4.64 -3.74 -5.16
N THR A 39 3.59 -3.34 -5.87
CA THR A 39 2.76 -2.19 -5.49
C THR A 39 1.28 -2.47 -5.73
N PRO A 40 0.39 -2.05 -4.81
CA PRO A 40 -1.05 -2.09 -5.01
C PRO A 40 -1.55 -1.21 -6.16
N GLY A 41 -0.72 -0.31 -6.70
CA GLY A 41 -1.17 0.71 -7.65
C GLY A 41 -2.06 1.77 -6.99
N GLY A 42 -2.43 2.78 -7.77
CA GLY A 42 -3.25 3.89 -7.32
C GLY A 42 -4.66 3.43 -6.94
N ARG A 43 -5.05 3.65 -5.68
CA ARG A 43 -6.38 3.26 -5.18
C ARG A 43 -6.95 4.23 -4.15
N ASN A 44 -8.27 4.37 -4.18
CA ASN A 44 -9.08 5.16 -3.27
C ASN A 44 -9.97 4.24 -2.41
N SER A 45 -10.46 4.76 -1.28
CA SER A 45 -11.43 4.05 -0.43
C SER A 45 -10.98 2.65 0.03
N SER A 46 -9.67 2.48 0.26
CA SER A 46 -9.11 1.23 0.77
C SER A 46 -9.18 1.19 2.30
N ALA A 47 -9.27 -0.01 2.88
CA ALA A 47 -9.17 -0.18 4.32
C ALA A 47 -7.71 -0.44 4.72
N GLY A 48 -7.23 0.25 5.76
CA GLY A 48 -5.87 0.08 6.28
C GLY A 48 -5.86 -0.18 7.79
N TRP A 49 -5.04 -1.12 8.25
CA TRP A 49 -4.82 -1.39 9.67
C TRP A 49 -3.40 -1.87 9.95
N VAL A 50 -3.00 -1.83 11.22
CA VAL A 50 -1.73 -2.39 11.68
C VAL A 50 -2.05 -3.56 12.61
N ASP A 51 -1.36 -4.70 12.43
CA ASP A 51 -1.55 -5.86 13.31
C ASP A 51 -0.67 -5.79 14.59
N SER A 52 -0.76 -6.82 15.44
CA SER A 52 0.01 -6.89 16.69
C SER A 52 1.52 -7.01 16.49
N ASN A 53 1.97 -7.36 15.29
CA ASN A 53 3.39 -7.48 14.93
C ASN A 53 3.93 -6.17 14.34
N GLY A 54 3.08 -5.16 14.13
CA GLY A 54 3.47 -3.89 13.52
C GLY A 54 3.42 -3.89 11.99
N ASP A 55 2.88 -4.95 11.38
CA ASP A 55 2.72 -5.03 9.94
C ASP A 55 1.52 -4.18 9.49
N PHE A 56 1.69 -3.39 8.43
CA PHE A 56 0.58 -2.66 7.84
C PHE A 56 -0.12 -3.48 6.78
N TRP A 57 -1.44 -3.52 6.88
CA TRP A 57 -2.32 -4.23 5.99
C TRP A 57 -3.19 -3.25 5.22
N LEU A 58 -3.34 -3.51 3.93
CA LEU A 58 -4.18 -2.72 3.03
C LEU A 58 -5.11 -3.68 2.28
N PHE A 59 -6.42 -3.48 2.43
CA PHE A 59 -7.44 -4.30 1.79
C PHE A 59 -8.30 -3.49 0.84
N GLY A 60 -8.47 -4.06 -0.36
CA GLY A 60 -9.41 -3.60 -1.37
C GLY A 60 -9.17 -2.15 -1.80
N GLY A 61 -10.26 -1.43 -1.99
CA GLY A 61 -10.28 -0.09 -2.57
C GLY A 61 -10.89 -0.09 -3.96
N LYS A 62 -10.80 1.05 -4.64
CA LYS A 62 -11.21 1.20 -6.04
C LYS A 62 -10.29 2.14 -6.78
N THR A 63 -10.26 2.03 -8.10
CA THR A 63 -9.64 3.05 -8.95
C THR A 63 -10.31 4.42 -8.72
N GLY A 64 -9.55 5.49 -8.94
CA GLY A 64 -10.06 6.85 -8.91
C GLY A 64 -11.03 7.15 -10.06
N THR A 65 -11.50 8.39 -10.08
CA THR A 65 -12.32 8.94 -11.16
C THR A 65 -11.46 9.59 -12.26
N GLY A 66 -10.18 9.21 -12.36
CA GLY A 66 -9.24 9.75 -13.35
C GLY A 66 -9.50 9.24 -14.76
N ASN A 67 -8.71 9.72 -15.73
CA ASN A 67 -8.84 9.40 -17.16
C ASN A 67 -8.35 7.98 -17.55
N ASN A 68 -8.28 7.04 -16.62
CA ASN A 68 -7.89 5.66 -16.92
C ASN A 68 -9.10 4.82 -17.36
N THR A 69 -8.89 3.83 -18.21
CA THR A 69 -9.88 2.87 -18.73
C THR A 69 -10.60 2.02 -17.68
N ALA A 70 -10.17 2.05 -16.42
CA ALA A 70 -10.65 1.19 -15.34
C ALA A 70 -11.48 1.93 -14.27
N ILE A 71 -12.20 3.01 -14.61
CA ILE A 71 -12.99 3.82 -13.64
C ILE A 71 -13.94 2.93 -12.82
N ASN A 72 -13.97 3.14 -11.49
CA ASN A 72 -14.79 2.39 -10.53
C ASN A 72 -14.54 0.87 -10.48
N THR A 73 -13.34 0.41 -10.87
CA THR A 73 -12.94 -0.98 -10.66
C THR A 73 -12.64 -1.19 -9.18
N TYR A 74 -13.26 -2.21 -8.59
CA TYR A 74 -13.06 -2.57 -7.18
C TYR A 74 -11.95 -3.61 -7.04
N PHE A 75 -11.09 -3.38 -6.06
CA PHE A 75 -10.04 -4.29 -5.69
C PHE A 75 -10.49 -5.16 -4.51
N THR A 76 -10.05 -6.42 -4.50
CA THR A 76 -10.36 -7.42 -3.45
C THR A 76 -9.10 -8.12 -2.94
N ASP A 77 -7.94 -7.62 -3.34
CA ASP A 77 -6.63 -8.04 -2.91
C ASP A 77 -6.29 -7.53 -1.50
N LEU A 78 -5.40 -8.27 -0.83
CA LEU A 78 -4.88 -7.96 0.49
C LEU A 78 -3.37 -7.80 0.38
N TRP A 79 -2.88 -6.64 0.80
CA TRP A 79 -1.46 -6.30 0.84
C TRP A 79 -0.97 -6.27 2.27
N LYS A 80 0.27 -6.74 2.45
CA LYS A 80 1.01 -6.67 3.70
C LYS A 80 2.31 -5.91 3.46
N TYR A 81 2.58 -4.92 4.28
CA TYR A 81 3.84 -4.21 4.36
C TYR A 81 4.51 -4.55 5.68
N ASP A 82 5.66 -5.20 5.58
CA ASP A 82 6.49 -5.53 6.71
C ASP A 82 7.36 -4.32 7.07
N PHE A 83 7.24 -3.88 8.32
CA PHE A 83 8.03 -2.79 8.88
C PHE A 83 9.04 -3.27 9.93
N SER A 84 9.21 -4.59 10.08
CA SER A 84 10.31 -5.15 10.85
C SER A 84 11.62 -4.96 10.08
N ASN A 85 12.56 -4.25 10.72
CA ASN A 85 13.93 -4.08 10.22
C ASN A 85 14.73 -5.37 10.36
#